data_AF-A0A8D1RQX0-F1
#
_entry.id   AF-A0A8D1RQX0-F1
#
_cell.length_a   1.000
_cell.length_b   1.000
_cell.length_c   1.000
_cell.angle_alpha   90.00
_cell.angle_beta   90.00
_cell.angle_gamma   90.00
#
_symmetry.space_group_name_H-M   'P 1'
#
loop_
_entity.id
_entity.type
_entity.pdbx_description
1 polymer ?
#
loop_
_entity_poly.entity_id
_entity_poly.type
_entity_poly.pdbx_seq_one_letter_code
_entity_poly.pdbx_strand_id
1 'polypeptide(L)'
;MRFFLDLLLLLPLLLIFTLESLLKLFIPKKRKSVTGEIVLITGAGHGLGRLTAFEFAKLKCKLVLWDINKHGLEETADECKRLGSKAHAFVVDCSDREDIYSSAKKTTKAFLPAMMKNNHGHIVTVASAAGHAGIPFLLAYCSSKFAAVGFHKALTEELAALKRTGVKTTCLCPNFINTGFIKNPSTSLGPLLEPEEVVNRLINGILTEQKMIFIPSSINFLTVLERILPERFLAVLKRKINVRFDAVIGYKVNEQ
;
A
#
# COMPACT_ATOMS: atom_id res chain seq x y z
N MET A 1 24.54 28.55 -20.13
CA MET A 1 23.94 28.42 -21.49
C MET A 1 23.45 27.01 -21.78
N ARG A 2 24.28 25.96 -21.58
CA ARG A 2 23.89 24.55 -21.83
C ARG A 2 22.66 24.07 -21.02
N PHE A 3 22.60 24.35 -19.72
CA PHE A 3 21.45 24.05 -18.87
C PHE A 3 20.11 24.65 -19.38
N PHE A 4 20.12 25.90 -19.84
CA PHE A 4 18.92 26.56 -20.35
C PHE A 4 18.46 25.97 -21.69
N LEU A 5 19.40 25.58 -22.55
CA LEU A 5 19.11 24.88 -23.81
C LEU A 5 18.54 23.48 -23.55
N ASP A 6 19.13 22.73 -22.60
CA ASP A 6 18.62 21.42 -22.19
C ASP A 6 17.21 21.53 -21.60
N LEU A 7 16.93 22.56 -20.77
CA LEU A 7 15.60 22.80 -20.24
C LEU A 7 14.57 23.14 -21.34
N LEU A 8 14.97 23.94 -22.33
CA LEU A 8 14.12 24.28 -23.47
C LEU A 8 13.77 23.03 -24.30
N LEU A 9 14.72 22.11 -24.47
CA LEU A 9 14.52 20.83 -25.17
C LEU A 9 13.60 19.86 -24.41
N LEU A 10 13.45 20.00 -23.09
CA LEU A 10 12.53 19.20 -22.28
C LEU A 10 11.08 19.70 -22.36
N LEU A 11 10.83 20.96 -22.73
CA LEU A 11 9.47 21.53 -22.77
C LEU A 11 8.53 20.81 -23.77
N PRO A 12 8.96 20.50 -25.02
CA PRO A 12 8.13 19.72 -25.95
C PRO A 12 7.85 18.30 -25.44
N LEU A 13 8.84 17.64 -24.84
CA LEU A 13 8.68 16.30 -24.26
C LEU A 13 7.69 16.34 -23.09
N LEU A 14 7.78 17.35 -22.22
CA LEU A 14 6.85 17.57 -21.12
C LEU A 14 5.42 17.75 -21.64
N LEU A 15 5.21 18.55 -22.69
CA LEU A 15 3.90 18.74 -23.32
C LEU A 15 3.36 17.43 -23.92
N ILE A 16 4.18 16.68 -24.65
CA ILE A 16 3.80 15.40 -25.24
C ILE A 16 3.39 14.39 -24.15
N PHE A 17 4.21 14.24 -23.11
CA PHE A 17 3.93 13.29 -22.02
C PHE A 17 2.72 13.71 -21.16
N THR A 18 2.47 15.00 -20.98
CA THR A 18 1.27 15.48 -20.28
C THR A 18 0.01 15.26 -21.11
N LEU A 19 0.05 15.52 -22.43
CA LEU A 19 -1.05 15.20 -23.34
C LEU A 19 -1.33 13.69 -23.39
N GLU A 20 -0.29 12.87 -23.50
CA GLU A 20 -0.42 11.41 -23.45
C GLU A 20 -1.05 10.94 -22.13
N SER A 21 -0.65 11.53 -21.01
CA SER A 21 -1.22 11.23 -19.69
C SER A 21 -2.69 11.65 -19.60
N LEU A 22 -3.05 12.81 -20.15
CA LEU A 22 -4.42 13.32 -20.21
C LEU A 22 -5.32 12.41 -21.05
N LEU A 23 -4.86 11.98 -22.22
CA LEU A 23 -5.58 11.03 -23.07
C LEU A 23 -5.78 9.68 -22.37
N LYS A 24 -4.75 9.19 -21.67
CA LYS A 24 -4.83 7.94 -20.89
C LYS A 24 -5.80 8.00 -19.71
N LEU A 25 -6.24 9.19 -19.26
CA LEU A 25 -7.31 9.28 -18.24
C LEU A 25 -8.66 8.77 -18.76
N PHE A 26 -8.90 8.84 -20.06
CA PHE A 26 -10.14 8.39 -20.68
C PHE A 26 -10.07 6.94 -21.20
N ILE A 27 -8.88 6.32 -21.17
CA ILE A 27 -8.68 4.94 -21.63
C ILE A 27 -8.67 3.99 -20.42
N PRO A 28 -9.61 3.04 -20.32
CA PRO A 28 -9.61 2.06 -19.25
C PRO A 28 -8.31 1.26 -19.24
N LYS A 29 -7.64 1.17 -18.09
CA LYS A 29 -6.45 0.32 -17.97
C LYS A 29 -6.83 -1.15 -18.06
N LYS A 30 -6.21 -1.88 -18.97
CA LYS A 30 -6.37 -3.33 -19.10
C LYS A 30 -5.86 -4.02 -17.83
N ARG A 31 -6.65 -4.96 -17.30
CA ARG A 31 -6.22 -5.83 -16.19
C ARG A 31 -5.31 -6.94 -16.71
N LYS A 32 -4.21 -7.20 -16.01
CA LYS A 32 -3.38 -8.39 -16.25
C LYS A 32 -4.01 -9.65 -15.67
N SER A 33 -3.66 -10.80 -16.23
CA SER A 33 -3.93 -12.09 -15.59
C SER A 33 -2.87 -12.36 -14.52
N VAL A 34 -3.28 -12.96 -13.41
CA VAL A 34 -2.40 -13.42 -12.32
C VAL A 34 -2.58 -14.92 -12.02
N THR A 35 -3.32 -15.63 -12.88
CA THR A 35 -3.56 -17.07 -12.74
C THR A 35 -2.25 -17.84 -12.66
N GLY A 36 -2.10 -18.66 -11.63
CA GLY A 36 -0.91 -19.49 -11.42
C GLY A 36 0.32 -18.78 -10.86
N GLU A 37 0.29 -17.44 -10.76
CA GLU A 37 1.34 -16.65 -10.11
C GLU A 37 1.45 -16.99 -8.62
N ILE A 38 2.66 -16.89 -8.09
CA ILE A 38 2.90 -17.06 -6.66
C ILE A 38 2.70 -15.70 -5.98
N VAL A 39 1.76 -15.63 -5.05
CA VAL A 39 1.46 -14.41 -4.28
C VAL A 39 1.75 -14.69 -2.80
N LEU A 40 2.74 -13.98 -2.27
CA LEU A 40 3.01 -13.96 -0.83
C LEU A 40 2.25 -12.80 -0.18
N ILE A 41 1.56 -13.09 0.93
CA ILE A 41 0.86 -12.08 1.73
C ILE A 41 1.29 -12.22 3.19
N THR A 42 1.82 -11.14 3.76
CA THR A 42 2.13 -11.01 5.19
C THR A 42 0.93 -10.42 5.94
N GLY A 43 0.74 -10.80 7.21
CA GLY A 43 -0.45 -10.38 7.98
C GLY A 43 -1.73 -11.01 7.43
N ALA A 44 -1.63 -12.22 6.86
CA ALA A 44 -2.72 -12.89 6.16
C ALA A 44 -3.75 -13.52 7.11
N GLY A 45 -3.47 -13.57 8.41
CA GLY A 45 -4.33 -14.20 9.41
C GLY A 45 -5.57 -13.38 9.75
N HIS A 46 -5.64 -12.10 9.40
CA HIS A 46 -6.79 -11.24 9.72
C HIS A 46 -6.93 -10.02 8.77
N GLY A 47 -8.03 -9.28 8.93
CA GLY A 47 -8.26 -7.97 8.30
C GLY A 47 -8.04 -7.93 6.79
N LEU A 48 -7.34 -6.89 6.32
CA LEU A 48 -7.07 -6.68 4.89
C LEU A 48 -6.23 -7.79 4.28
N GLY A 49 -5.26 -8.35 5.01
CA GLY A 49 -4.39 -9.41 4.49
C GLY A 49 -5.19 -10.67 4.18
N ARG A 50 -6.07 -11.08 5.10
CA ARG A 50 -7.01 -12.19 4.90
C ARG A 50 -7.91 -11.98 3.68
N LEU A 51 -8.57 -10.83 3.59
CA LEU A 51 -9.47 -10.52 2.48
C LEU A 51 -8.73 -10.45 1.13
N THR A 52 -7.51 -9.90 1.13
CA THR A 52 -6.65 -9.88 -0.06
C THR A 52 -6.29 -11.29 -0.50
N ALA A 53 -6.03 -12.21 0.43
CA ALA A 53 -5.76 -13.61 0.13
C ALA A 53 -6.98 -14.29 -0.53
N PHE A 54 -8.19 -13.97 -0.09
CA PHE A 54 -9.42 -14.50 -0.70
C PHE A 54 -9.59 -14.03 -2.14
N GLU A 55 -9.32 -12.75 -2.42
CA GLU A 55 -9.41 -12.24 -3.80
C GLU A 55 -8.37 -12.90 -4.72
N PHE A 56 -7.13 -13.05 -4.29
CA PHE A 56 -6.14 -13.79 -5.09
C PHE A 56 -6.46 -15.29 -5.21
N ALA A 57 -7.13 -15.88 -4.21
CA ALA A 57 -7.60 -17.25 -4.30
C ALA A 57 -8.67 -17.42 -5.40
N LYS A 58 -9.60 -16.47 -5.51
CA LYS A 58 -10.61 -16.44 -6.60
C LYS A 58 -9.95 -16.29 -7.97
N LEU A 59 -8.86 -15.54 -8.05
CA LEU A 59 -8.03 -15.36 -9.26
C LEU A 59 -7.09 -16.53 -9.58
N LYS A 60 -7.18 -17.64 -8.84
CA LYS A 60 -6.43 -18.89 -9.08
C LYS A 60 -4.90 -18.73 -8.95
N CYS A 61 -4.46 -17.88 -8.05
CA CYS A 61 -3.04 -17.76 -7.67
C CYS A 61 -2.59 -18.91 -6.75
N LYS A 62 -1.28 -19.13 -6.66
CA LYS A 62 -0.67 -19.97 -5.63
C LYS A 62 -0.30 -19.06 -4.45
N LEU A 63 -0.88 -19.31 -3.30
CA LEU A 63 -0.75 -18.42 -2.14
C LEU A 63 0.29 -18.93 -1.14
N VAL A 64 1.12 -18.01 -0.68
CA VAL A 64 2.00 -18.17 0.47
C VAL A 64 1.56 -17.16 1.52
N LEU A 65 1.07 -17.63 2.65
CA LEU A 65 0.43 -16.81 3.67
C LEU A 65 1.31 -16.80 4.92
N TRP A 66 1.68 -15.61 5.38
CA TRP A 66 2.45 -15.40 6.60
C TRP A 66 1.63 -14.63 7.63
N ASP A 67 1.65 -15.08 8.87
CA ASP A 67 1.10 -14.36 10.03
C ASP A 67 1.74 -14.89 11.32
N ILE A 68 1.71 -14.10 12.39
CA ILE A 68 2.13 -14.55 13.71
C ILE A 68 1.03 -15.40 14.39
N ASN A 69 -0.24 -15.15 14.05
CA ASN A 69 -1.37 -15.87 14.60
C ASN A 69 -1.64 -17.14 13.78
N LYS A 70 -1.22 -18.29 14.33
CA LYS A 70 -1.40 -19.60 13.70
C LYS A 70 -2.86 -19.91 13.36
N HIS A 71 -3.79 -19.67 14.28
CA HIS A 71 -5.20 -20.02 14.11
C HIS A 71 -5.84 -19.22 12.96
N GLY A 72 -5.72 -17.90 13.00
CA GLY A 72 -6.25 -17.02 11.96
C GLY A 72 -5.60 -17.29 10.60
N LEU A 73 -4.34 -17.71 10.58
CA LEU A 73 -3.63 -18.09 9.37
C LEU A 73 -4.16 -19.39 8.75
N GLU A 74 -4.39 -20.42 9.58
CA GLU A 74 -4.96 -21.70 9.15
C GLU A 74 -6.37 -21.52 8.59
N GLU A 75 -7.22 -20.73 9.26
CA GLU A 75 -8.55 -20.35 8.77
C GLU A 75 -8.47 -19.70 7.38
N THR A 76 -7.60 -18.70 7.21
CA THR A 76 -7.41 -18.03 5.92
C THR A 76 -6.97 -19.04 4.84
N ALA A 77 -6.01 -19.90 5.16
CA ALA A 77 -5.48 -20.87 4.21
C ALA A 77 -6.55 -21.88 3.75
N ASP A 78 -7.39 -22.36 4.67
CA ASP A 78 -8.43 -23.33 4.37
C ASP A 78 -9.57 -22.71 3.55
N GLU A 79 -9.92 -21.45 3.80
CA GLU A 79 -10.85 -20.71 2.95
C GLU A 79 -10.27 -20.48 1.55
N CYS A 80 -8.99 -20.10 1.43
CA CYS A 80 -8.32 -19.98 0.14
C CYS A 80 -8.32 -21.30 -0.66
N LYS A 81 -8.15 -22.44 0.01
CA LYS A 81 -8.26 -23.77 -0.62
C LYS A 81 -9.67 -24.06 -1.09
N ARG A 82 -10.70 -23.72 -0.29
CA ARG A 82 -12.12 -23.84 -0.66
C ARG A 82 -12.47 -22.98 -1.88
N LEU A 83 -11.87 -21.80 -2.01
CA LEU A 83 -11.98 -20.93 -3.21
C LEU A 83 -11.23 -21.49 -4.45
N GLY A 84 -10.56 -22.63 -4.31
CA GLY A 84 -9.96 -23.39 -5.40
C GLY A 84 -8.54 -22.97 -5.76
N SER A 85 -7.79 -22.41 -4.82
CA SER A 85 -6.36 -22.09 -4.97
C SER A 85 -5.48 -22.95 -4.06
N LYS A 86 -4.20 -23.12 -4.43
CA LYS A 86 -3.22 -23.73 -3.53
C LYS A 86 -2.79 -22.68 -2.51
N ALA A 87 -2.87 -22.99 -1.22
CA ALA A 87 -2.44 -22.08 -0.16
C ALA A 87 -1.52 -22.80 0.84
N HIS A 88 -0.38 -22.16 1.11
CA HIS A 88 0.63 -22.62 2.07
C HIS A 88 0.77 -21.60 3.20
N ALA A 89 0.54 -22.03 4.43
CA ALA A 89 0.61 -21.19 5.62
C ALA A 89 1.94 -21.37 6.34
N PHE A 90 2.56 -20.27 6.75
CA PHE A 90 3.76 -20.25 7.58
C PHE A 90 3.56 -19.27 8.73
N VAL A 91 3.73 -19.75 9.96
CA VAL A 91 3.77 -18.86 11.12
C VAL A 91 5.10 -18.11 11.08
N VAL A 92 5.05 -16.79 10.95
CA VAL A 92 6.24 -15.95 10.83
C VAL A 92 6.04 -14.67 11.64
N ASP A 93 7.02 -14.37 12.48
CA ASP A 93 7.13 -13.08 13.13
C ASP A 93 7.86 -12.09 12.21
N CYS A 94 7.11 -11.16 11.61
CA CYS A 94 7.68 -10.12 10.76
C CYS A 94 8.50 -9.06 11.52
N SER A 95 8.58 -9.13 12.85
CA SER A 95 9.51 -8.32 13.65
C SER A 95 10.88 -8.99 13.83
N ASP A 96 10.97 -10.30 13.63
CA ASP A 96 12.21 -11.07 13.68
C ASP A 96 12.81 -11.23 12.27
N ARG A 97 13.96 -10.58 12.06
CA ARG A 97 14.69 -10.62 10.80
C ARG A 97 15.14 -12.03 10.42
N GLU A 98 15.60 -12.83 11.38
CA GLU A 98 16.08 -14.18 11.10
C GLU A 98 14.92 -15.13 10.76
N ASP A 99 13.77 -14.95 11.40
CA ASP A 99 12.56 -15.70 11.05
C ASP A 99 12.11 -15.38 9.61
N ILE A 100 12.07 -14.10 9.24
CA ILE A 100 11.79 -13.67 7.86
C ILE A 100 12.76 -14.34 6.87
N TYR A 101 14.07 -14.31 7.13
CA TYR A 101 15.04 -14.90 6.21
C TYR A 101 14.93 -16.42 6.13
N SER A 102 14.71 -17.09 7.26
CA SER A 102 14.55 -18.54 7.32
C SER A 102 13.28 -18.99 6.58
N SER A 103 12.18 -18.25 6.75
CA SER A 103 10.88 -18.51 6.15
C SER A 103 10.89 -18.17 4.68
N ALA A 104 11.44 -17.01 4.28
CA ALA A 104 11.68 -16.67 2.88
C ALA A 104 12.52 -17.75 2.19
N LYS A 105 13.50 -18.32 2.90
CA LYS A 105 14.33 -19.39 2.36
C LYS A 105 13.56 -20.66 2.05
N LYS A 106 12.58 -21.00 2.88
CA LYS A 106 11.71 -22.16 2.69
C LYS A 106 10.67 -21.93 1.59
N THR A 107 10.15 -20.72 1.48
CA THR A 107 9.05 -20.44 0.57
C THR A 107 9.52 -20.04 -0.82
N THR A 108 10.62 -19.27 -0.96
CA THR A 108 10.93 -18.59 -2.23
C THR A 108 12.34 -17.97 -2.37
N LYS A 109 13.30 -18.30 -1.50
CA LYS A 109 14.66 -17.69 -1.35
C LYS A 109 14.88 -16.37 -2.12
N ALA A 110 14.39 -15.29 -1.52
CA ALA A 110 14.56 -13.88 -1.89
C ALA A 110 13.88 -13.48 -3.22
N PHE A 111 12.58 -13.19 -3.11
CA PHE A 111 11.69 -12.76 -4.18
C PHE A 111 12.30 -11.75 -5.15
N LEU A 112 12.88 -10.66 -4.63
CA LEU A 112 13.36 -9.57 -5.48
C LEU A 112 14.52 -10.00 -6.41
N PRO A 113 15.61 -10.63 -5.93
CA PRO A 113 16.64 -11.19 -6.82
C PRO A 113 16.09 -12.10 -7.93
N ALA A 114 15.15 -12.99 -7.61
CA ALA A 114 14.53 -13.88 -8.61
C ALA A 114 13.65 -13.09 -9.60
N MET A 115 12.84 -12.15 -9.11
CA MET A 115 12.02 -11.26 -9.94
C MET A 115 12.89 -10.40 -10.86
N MET A 116 14.00 -9.86 -10.35
CA MET A 116 14.96 -9.06 -11.14
C MET A 116 15.67 -9.91 -12.19
N LYS A 117 16.06 -11.15 -11.85
CA LYS A 117 16.68 -12.10 -12.78
C LYS A 117 15.72 -12.46 -13.92
N ASN A 118 14.45 -12.71 -13.59
CA ASN A 118 13.42 -13.07 -14.56
C ASN A 118 12.78 -11.84 -15.22
N ASN A 119 13.12 -10.64 -14.76
CA ASN A 119 12.45 -9.38 -15.08
C ASN A 119 10.92 -9.50 -15.05
N HIS A 120 10.39 -10.18 -14.03
CA HIS A 120 8.96 -10.42 -13.83
C HIS A 120 8.65 -10.50 -12.35
N GLY A 121 7.77 -9.63 -11.87
CA GLY A 121 7.35 -9.62 -10.48
C GLY A 121 6.46 -8.45 -10.15
N HIS A 122 5.86 -8.48 -8.95
CA HIS A 122 5.08 -7.37 -8.44
C HIS A 122 5.26 -7.26 -6.92
N ILE A 123 5.78 -6.13 -6.45
CA ILE A 123 5.90 -5.84 -5.02
C ILE A 123 4.79 -4.85 -4.62
N VAL A 124 3.99 -5.24 -3.63
CA VAL A 124 2.87 -4.44 -3.14
C VAL A 124 3.15 -3.98 -1.71
N THR A 125 3.13 -2.67 -1.48
CA THR A 125 3.36 -2.06 -0.17
C THR A 125 2.03 -1.56 0.41
N VAL A 126 1.53 -2.19 1.48
CA VAL A 126 0.32 -1.74 2.17
C VAL A 126 0.69 -0.73 3.27
N ALA A 127 0.55 0.56 2.95
CA ALA A 127 0.90 1.68 3.81
C ALA A 127 -0.35 2.32 4.43
N SER A 128 -0.45 3.65 4.38
CA SER A 128 -1.55 4.47 4.92
C SER A 128 -1.46 5.88 4.35
N ALA A 129 -2.59 6.60 4.29
CA ALA A 129 -2.62 8.05 4.11
C ALA A 129 -1.73 8.78 5.14
N ALA A 130 -1.60 8.22 6.36
CA ALA A 130 -0.70 8.70 7.42
C ALA A 130 0.80 8.61 7.06
N GLY A 131 1.16 8.00 5.91
CA GLY A 131 2.51 8.03 5.36
C GLY A 131 2.82 9.24 4.47
N HIS A 132 1.86 10.15 4.32
CA HIS A 132 1.98 11.36 3.52
C HIS A 132 1.74 12.64 4.32
N ALA A 133 1.04 12.54 5.45
CA ALA A 133 0.69 13.62 6.35
C ALA A 133 0.73 13.15 7.81
N GLY A 134 1.18 14.01 8.71
CA GLY A 134 1.22 13.72 10.15
C GLY A 134 -0.15 13.86 10.78
N ILE A 135 -0.57 12.86 11.55
CA ILE A 135 -1.80 12.89 12.35
C ILE A 135 -1.41 12.98 13.84
N PRO A 136 -1.98 13.93 14.60
CA PRO A 136 -1.72 14.03 16.03
C PRO A 136 -1.98 12.70 16.76
N PHE A 137 -1.20 12.44 17.82
CA PHE A 137 -1.27 11.24 18.67
C PHE A 137 -0.91 9.90 18.01
N LEU A 138 -0.56 9.89 16.73
CA LEU A 138 -0.13 8.70 15.99
C LEU A 138 1.34 8.76 15.54
N LEU A 139 2.22 9.42 16.30
CA LEU A 139 3.60 9.71 15.89
C LEU A 139 4.34 8.46 15.36
N ALA A 140 4.44 7.40 16.15
CA ALA A 140 5.14 6.17 15.75
C ALA A 140 4.47 5.48 14.55
N TYR A 141 3.15 5.47 14.51
CA TYR A 141 2.38 4.90 13.41
C TYR A 141 2.63 5.69 12.11
N CYS A 142 2.46 7.01 12.13
CA CYS A 142 2.79 7.90 11.02
C CYS A 142 4.22 7.65 10.56
N SER A 143 5.22 7.73 11.46
CA SER A 143 6.64 7.52 11.12
C SER A 143 6.88 6.20 10.38
N SER A 144 6.30 5.09 10.83
CA SER A 144 6.44 3.79 10.14
C SER A 144 5.77 3.78 8.76
N LYS A 145 4.64 4.47 8.59
CA LYS A 145 3.94 4.58 7.30
C LYS A 145 4.64 5.54 6.33
N PHE A 146 5.28 6.60 6.82
CA PHE A 146 6.18 7.44 6.03
C PHE A 146 7.37 6.63 5.54
N ALA A 147 7.98 5.80 6.40
CA ALA A 147 9.06 4.90 6.02
C ALA A 147 8.63 3.90 4.95
N ALA A 148 7.43 3.31 5.08
CA ALA A 148 6.90 2.39 4.07
C ALA A 148 6.67 3.05 2.70
N VAL A 149 6.10 4.26 2.67
CA VAL A 149 5.92 5.03 1.42
C VAL A 149 7.27 5.43 0.83
N GLY A 150 8.22 5.86 1.66
CA GLY A 150 9.59 6.21 1.25
C GLY A 150 10.31 5.00 0.63
N PHE A 151 10.27 3.86 1.31
CA PHE A 151 10.80 2.59 0.80
C PHE A 151 10.21 2.22 -0.56
N HIS A 152 8.89 2.27 -0.69
CA HIS A 152 8.22 1.95 -1.94
C HIS A 152 8.67 2.84 -3.10
N LYS A 153 8.76 4.15 -2.86
CA LYS A 153 9.22 5.12 -3.88
C LYS A 153 10.67 4.87 -4.27
N ALA A 154 11.56 4.73 -3.29
CA ALA A 154 12.97 4.44 -3.52
C ALA A 154 13.15 3.15 -4.34
N LEU A 155 12.49 2.06 -3.94
CA LEU A 155 12.53 0.79 -4.66
C LEU A 155 12.03 0.92 -6.11
N THR A 156 10.96 1.69 -6.32
CA THR A 156 10.42 1.91 -7.68
C THR A 156 11.43 2.64 -8.57
N GLU A 157 12.10 3.66 -8.05
CA GLU A 157 13.14 4.40 -8.78
C GLU A 157 14.39 3.55 -9.01
N GLU A 158 14.82 2.74 -8.03
CA GLU A 158 15.96 1.82 -8.20
C GLU A 158 15.69 0.79 -9.30
N LEU A 159 14.50 0.19 -9.33
CA LEU A 159 14.10 -0.75 -10.39
C LEU A 159 14.10 -0.08 -11.77
N ALA A 160 13.64 1.18 -11.85
CA ALA A 160 13.66 1.96 -13.08
C ALA A 160 15.10 2.28 -13.54
N ALA A 161 15.96 2.73 -12.62
CA ALA A 161 17.37 3.02 -12.88
C ALA A 161 18.13 1.78 -13.36
N LEU A 162 17.82 0.61 -12.80
CA LEU A 162 18.37 -0.70 -13.19
C LEU A 162 17.69 -1.31 -14.43
N LYS A 163 16.77 -0.57 -15.08
CA LYS A 163 16.01 -1.01 -16.27
C LYS A 163 15.27 -2.33 -16.08
N ARG A 164 14.79 -2.61 -14.86
CA ARG A 164 13.97 -3.78 -14.51
C ARG A 164 12.50 -3.49 -14.75
N THR A 165 12.14 -3.28 -16.01
CA THR A 165 10.81 -2.80 -16.44
C THR A 165 9.67 -3.79 -16.18
N GLY A 166 9.97 -5.07 -15.99
CA GLY A 166 8.97 -6.11 -15.72
C GLY A 166 8.75 -6.40 -14.23
N VAL A 167 9.53 -5.80 -13.33
CA VAL A 167 9.24 -5.81 -11.89
C VAL A 167 8.40 -4.58 -11.56
N LYS A 168 7.14 -4.80 -11.20
CA LYS A 168 6.17 -3.75 -10.92
C LYS A 168 6.10 -3.45 -9.42
N THR A 169 5.60 -2.27 -9.11
CA THR A 169 5.37 -1.84 -7.73
C THR A 169 4.00 -1.18 -7.60
N THR A 170 3.29 -1.48 -6.50
CA THR A 170 2.03 -0.82 -6.12
C THR A 170 2.05 -0.47 -4.63
N CYS A 171 1.64 0.74 -4.25
CA CYS A 171 1.49 1.14 -2.86
C CYS A 171 0.06 1.54 -2.53
N LEU A 172 -0.53 0.91 -1.52
CA LEU A 172 -1.85 1.24 -0.99
C LEU A 172 -1.71 2.27 0.13
N CYS A 173 -2.40 3.39 -0.01
CA CYS A 173 -2.45 4.49 0.96
C CYS A 173 -3.91 4.78 1.35
N PRO A 174 -4.54 3.92 2.17
CA PRO A 174 -5.92 4.11 2.58
C PRO A 174 -6.00 5.06 3.79
N ASN A 175 -7.17 5.69 3.94
CA ASN A 175 -7.60 6.34 5.17
C ASN A 175 -8.02 5.31 6.22
N PHE A 176 -8.69 5.76 7.28
CA PHE A 176 -9.24 4.89 8.32
C PHE A 176 -10.15 3.79 7.74
N ILE A 177 -9.87 2.54 8.13
CA ILE A 177 -10.58 1.33 7.69
C ILE A 177 -11.22 0.69 8.92
N ASN A 178 -12.47 0.24 8.78
CA ASN A 178 -13.20 -0.47 9.83
C ASN A 178 -12.68 -1.90 10.02
N THR A 179 -11.52 -2.05 10.66
CA THR A 179 -10.82 -3.34 10.81
C THR A 179 -10.87 -3.92 12.22
N GLY A 180 -11.60 -3.28 13.14
CA GLY A 180 -11.66 -3.65 14.57
C GLY A 180 -10.40 -3.34 15.39
N PHE A 181 -9.31 -2.87 14.75
CA PHE A 181 -8.03 -2.53 15.41
C PHE A 181 -8.05 -1.16 16.11
N ILE A 182 -8.83 -0.21 15.61
CA ILE A 182 -9.06 1.10 16.24
C ILE A 182 -10.54 1.17 16.60
N LYS A 183 -10.87 1.17 17.89
CA LYS A 183 -12.23 1.42 18.37
C LYS A 183 -12.54 2.91 18.16
N ASN A 184 -13.61 3.20 17.41
CA ASN A 184 -14.15 4.55 17.20
C ASN A 184 -13.12 5.66 16.93
N PRO A 185 -12.45 5.70 15.76
CA PRO A 185 -11.82 6.94 15.33
C PRO A 185 -12.93 7.94 15.00
N SER A 186 -13.34 8.75 15.97
CA SER A 186 -14.21 9.89 15.73
C SER A 186 -13.41 10.95 14.96
N THR A 187 -13.45 10.87 13.63
CA THR A 187 -12.84 11.87 12.78
C THR A 187 -13.93 12.58 11.98
N SER A 188 -13.98 13.91 12.05
CA SER A 188 -14.75 14.74 11.13
C SER A 188 -14.22 14.71 9.68
N LEU A 189 -13.32 13.76 9.34
CA LEU A 189 -12.53 13.69 8.10
C LEU A 189 -13.14 12.79 7.01
N GLY A 190 -14.30 12.17 7.26
CA GLY A 190 -15.01 11.37 6.27
C GLY A 190 -15.42 9.98 6.78
N PRO A 191 -16.14 9.21 5.96
CA PRO A 191 -16.65 7.90 6.35
C PRO A 191 -15.50 6.90 6.57
N LEU A 192 -15.71 5.99 7.52
CA LEU A 192 -14.91 4.78 7.65
C LEU A 192 -15.03 3.96 6.36
N LEU A 193 -13.90 3.47 5.86
CA LEU A 193 -13.89 2.61 4.68
C LEU A 193 -14.14 1.16 5.10
N GLU A 194 -15.03 0.50 4.37
CA GLU A 194 -15.23 -0.94 4.53
C GLU A 194 -14.02 -1.71 3.99
N PRO A 195 -13.52 -2.72 4.72
CA PRO A 195 -12.36 -3.51 4.31
C PRO A 195 -12.46 -4.09 2.90
N GLU A 196 -13.65 -4.55 2.50
CA GLU A 196 -13.93 -5.12 1.19
C GLU A 196 -13.75 -4.08 0.08
N GLU A 197 -14.18 -2.83 0.30
CA GLU A 197 -13.97 -1.75 -0.67
C GLU A 197 -12.47 -1.49 -0.86
N VAL A 198 -11.72 -1.44 0.24
CA VAL A 198 -10.28 -1.20 0.20
C VAL A 198 -9.57 -2.32 -0.57
N VAL A 199 -9.93 -3.57 -0.30
CA VAL A 199 -9.35 -4.74 -0.98
C VAL A 199 -9.72 -4.76 -2.47
N ASN A 200 -10.97 -4.45 -2.82
CA ASN A 200 -11.37 -4.36 -4.23
C ASN A 200 -10.56 -3.32 -5.00
N ARG A 201 -10.34 -2.14 -4.40
CA ARG A 201 -9.50 -1.09 -5.00
C ARG A 201 -8.03 -1.51 -5.04
N LEU A 202 -7.53 -2.18 -4.01
CA LEU A 202 -6.18 -2.75 -3.99
C LEU A 202 -5.97 -3.73 -5.14
N ILE A 203 -6.83 -4.76 -5.26
CA ILE A 203 -6.75 -5.76 -6.32
C ILE A 203 -6.84 -5.11 -7.70
N ASN A 204 -7.78 -4.19 -7.90
CA ASN A 204 -7.88 -3.47 -9.17
C ASN A 204 -6.60 -2.67 -9.49
N GLY A 205 -6.02 -1.98 -8.51
CA GLY A 205 -4.76 -1.25 -8.71
C GLY A 205 -3.57 -2.16 -8.97
N ILE A 206 -3.49 -3.33 -8.34
CA ILE A 206 -2.47 -4.35 -8.62
C ILE A 206 -2.63 -4.90 -10.05
N LEU A 207 -3.86 -5.26 -10.45
CA LEU A 207 -4.14 -5.80 -11.78
C LEU A 207 -3.97 -4.76 -12.90
N THR A 208 -4.02 -3.46 -12.57
CA THR A 208 -3.79 -2.35 -13.50
C THR A 208 -2.43 -1.65 -13.30
N GLU A 209 -1.55 -2.27 -12.51
CA GLU A 209 -0.16 -1.84 -12.26
C GLU A 209 -0.04 -0.37 -11.85
N GLN A 210 -0.94 0.08 -10.96
CA GLN A 210 -0.89 1.42 -10.40
C GLN A 210 0.24 1.53 -9.38
N LYS A 211 1.12 2.52 -9.55
CA LYS A 211 2.20 2.78 -8.58
C LYS A 211 1.64 3.17 -7.20
N MET A 212 0.61 4.02 -7.16
CA MET A 212 0.01 4.52 -5.92
C MET A 212 -1.51 4.40 -5.98
N ILE A 213 -2.13 3.92 -4.91
CA ILE A 213 -3.58 3.80 -4.74
C ILE A 213 -3.98 4.56 -3.47
N PHE A 214 -4.71 5.66 -3.62
CA PHE A 214 -5.24 6.43 -2.49
C PHE A 214 -6.73 6.15 -2.30
N ILE A 215 -7.16 5.93 -1.05
CA ILE A 215 -8.56 5.62 -0.73
C ILE A 215 -9.01 6.44 0.49
N PRO A 216 -10.01 7.32 0.37
CA PRO A 216 -10.57 7.82 -0.89
C PRO A 216 -9.53 8.60 -1.72
N SER A 217 -9.76 8.71 -3.03
CA SER A 217 -8.84 9.39 -3.96
C SER A 217 -8.63 10.88 -3.65
N SER A 218 -9.58 11.52 -2.97
CA SER A 218 -9.49 12.90 -2.48
C SER A 218 -8.31 13.14 -1.54
N ILE A 219 -7.80 12.10 -0.88
CA ILE A 219 -6.64 12.21 0.02
C ILE A 219 -5.39 12.65 -0.74
N ASN A 220 -5.18 12.16 -1.96
CA ASN A 220 -4.03 12.57 -2.75
C ASN A 220 -4.01 14.09 -2.93
N PHE A 221 -5.18 14.68 -3.23
CA PHE A 221 -5.33 16.14 -3.35
C PHE A 221 -5.04 16.87 -2.04
N LEU A 222 -5.57 16.37 -0.91
CA LEU A 222 -5.30 16.96 0.41
C LEU A 222 -3.81 16.93 0.77
N THR A 223 -3.11 15.83 0.47
CA THR A 223 -1.66 15.72 0.73
C THR A 223 -0.83 16.65 -0.15
N VAL A 224 -1.31 16.99 -1.35
CA VAL A 224 -0.68 18.00 -2.22
C VAL A 224 -0.95 19.39 -1.67
N LEU A 225 -2.18 19.68 -1.24
CA LEU A 225 -2.54 20.97 -0.63
C LEU A 225 -1.70 21.28 0.62
N GLU A 226 -1.44 20.29 1.47
CA GLU A 226 -0.59 20.46 2.65
C GLU A 226 0.84 20.92 2.30
N ARG A 227 1.33 20.62 1.08
CA ARG A 227 2.65 21.08 0.62
C ARG A 227 2.67 22.50 0.07
N ILE A 228 1.51 23.03 -0.30
CA ILE A 228 1.37 24.34 -0.96
C ILE A 228 0.89 25.40 0.04
N LEU A 229 0.03 25.00 0.99
CA LEU A 229 -0.58 25.93 1.93
C LEU A 229 0.39 26.37 3.04
N PRO A 230 0.31 27.63 3.52
CA PRO A 230 1.14 28.09 4.62
C PRO A 230 0.90 27.32 5.92
N GLU A 231 1.96 27.05 6.68
CA GLU A 231 1.90 26.28 7.94
C GLU A 231 0.88 26.84 8.94
N ARG A 232 0.78 28.19 9.05
CA ARG A 232 -0.19 28.84 9.94
C ARG A 232 -1.64 28.52 9.57
N PHE A 233 -1.95 28.44 8.28
CA PHE A 233 -3.28 28.08 7.82
C PHE A 233 -3.57 26.60 8.07
N LEU A 234 -2.59 25.73 7.83
CA LEU A 234 -2.68 24.31 8.13
C LEU A 234 -2.88 24.05 9.63
N ALA A 235 -2.24 24.83 10.50
CA ALA A 235 -2.45 24.74 11.95
C ALA A 235 -3.89 25.08 12.35
N VAL A 236 -4.49 26.11 11.73
CA VAL A 236 -5.91 26.44 11.94
C VAL A 236 -6.82 25.34 11.40
N LEU A 237 -6.54 24.80 10.21
CA LEU A 237 -7.28 23.70 9.62
C LEU A 237 -7.23 22.46 10.52
N LYS A 238 -6.04 22.06 10.99
CA LYS A 238 -5.82 20.92 11.88
C LYS A 238 -6.50 21.10 13.25
N ARG A 239 -6.60 22.33 13.78
CA ARG A 239 -7.39 22.62 15.00
C ARG A 239 -8.89 22.47 14.78
N LYS A 240 -9.41 22.84 13.60
CA LYS A 240 -10.82 22.63 13.24
C LYS A 240 -11.14 21.16 12.97
N ILE A 241 -10.17 20.42 12.44
CA ILE A 241 -10.25 18.97 12.28
C ILE A 241 -10.01 18.32 13.66
N ASN A 242 -11.05 18.32 14.49
CA ASN A 242 -11.07 17.77 15.85
C ASN A 242 -10.96 16.24 15.83
N VAL A 243 -9.82 15.69 15.44
CA VAL A 243 -9.56 14.25 15.48
C VAL A 243 -9.42 13.84 16.94
N ARG A 244 -10.48 13.22 17.47
CA ARG A 244 -10.45 12.56 18.78
C ARG A 244 -10.26 11.07 18.54
N PHE A 245 -9.08 10.58 18.89
CA PHE A 245 -8.88 9.14 19.08
C PHE A 245 -9.29 8.82 20.51
N ASP A 246 -10.19 7.86 20.68
CA ASP A 246 -10.38 7.22 21.98
C ASP A 246 -9.05 6.52 22.34
N ALA A 247 -8.26 7.21 23.15
CA ALA A 247 -6.99 6.83 23.76
C ALA A 247 -6.35 5.52 23.23
N VAL A 248 -5.53 5.63 22.19
CA VAL A 248 -4.54 4.58 21.90
C VAL A 248 -3.20 5.07 22.45
N ILE A 249 -2.87 4.55 23.64
CA ILE A 249 -1.61 4.64 24.39
C ILE A 249 -1.33 6.02 25.04
N GLY A 250 -1.64 6.11 26.33
CA GLY A 250 -0.87 6.91 27.30
C GLY A 250 -1.23 8.39 27.48
N TYR A 251 -1.89 9.05 26.53
CA TYR A 251 -2.30 10.45 26.70
C TYR A 251 -3.69 10.55 27.33
N LYS A 252 -3.74 10.68 28.67
CA LYS A 252 -4.91 11.25 29.33
C LYS A 252 -4.97 12.73 28.96
N VAL A 253 -5.96 13.10 28.15
CA VAL A 253 -6.32 14.51 27.99
C VAL A 253 -6.97 14.91 29.32
N ASN A 254 -6.26 15.68 30.14
CA ASN A 254 -6.90 16.37 31.25
C ASN A 254 -7.83 17.41 30.62
N GLU A 255 -9.13 17.21 30.77
CA GLU A 255 -10.11 18.25 30.49
C GLU A 255 -9.87 19.41 31.46
N GLN A 256 -9.51 20.57 30.91
CA GLN A 256 -9.64 21.89 31.54
C GLN A 256 -10.48 22.77 30.63
#